data_AF-A0A7Z9G7I8-F1
#
_entry.id   AF-A0A7Z9G7I8-F1
#
_cell.length_a   1.000
_cell.length_b   1.000
_cell.length_c   1.000
_cell.angle_alpha   90.00
_cell.angle_beta   90.00
_cell.angle_gamma   90.00
#
_symmetry.space_group_name_H-M   'P 1'
#
loop_
_entity.id
_entity.type
_entity.pdbx_description
1 polymer ?
#
loop_
_entity_poly.entity_id
_entity_poly.type
_entity_poly.pdbx_seq_one_letter_code
_entity_poly.pdbx_strand_id
1 'polypeptide(L)'
;GGTPKYCDDQNPCTTDSCASESGCTYAAIAGSCDDGNPCTLADHCNDGKCISGNSVCPCTNDSMCSEWNDNNLCNGVVRCMGGVCKIDLTTVVQCLESENNECSKLGCNPATGECGVVNAPEGTACDDGVLCTATDTCSGGTCISGPGSCACVQDNDCLALDDGDLCNGLLHCVGGQCVANMNSPVSCPQATDPCSPGGCNPATGQCGSTALADGTSCDDGNSCTQGDSCQNGFCTGTGIICDDGNLCTDDLCDGAGKCTFVPNAAACDDGNQCTQIDLCSNGLCQGTNDTCSCNSQTDCDIMPNDACLGSLNCINNICTADPTTAIFCDPSGNSDCMANQCVGGQCMMQPINNG
;
A
#
# COMPACT_ATOMS: atom_id res chain seq x y z
N GLY A 1 10.74 -25.03 -3.01
CA GLY A 1 10.87 -26.50 -3.11
C GLY A 1 12.35 -26.81 -3.10
N GLY A 2 12.83 -27.54 -2.09
CA GLY A 2 14.22 -27.99 -2.07
C GLY A 2 14.41 -29.14 -3.07
N THR A 3 15.53 -29.14 -3.78
CA THR A 3 15.96 -30.24 -4.65
C THR A 3 16.01 -31.56 -3.84
N PRO A 4 15.65 -32.71 -4.43
CA PRO A 4 15.70 -33.99 -3.72
C PRO A 4 17.13 -34.26 -3.26
N LYS A 5 17.33 -34.52 -1.96
CA LYS A 5 18.61 -35.02 -1.45
C LYS A 5 18.81 -36.42 -2.02
N TYR A 6 19.73 -36.54 -2.96
CA TYR A 6 20.18 -37.80 -3.51
C TYR A 6 21.11 -38.45 -2.47
N CYS A 7 20.60 -39.44 -1.75
CA CYS A 7 21.39 -40.28 -0.85
C CYS A 7 21.85 -41.48 -1.68
N ASP A 8 23.06 -41.41 -2.22
CA ASP A 8 23.71 -42.50 -2.94
C ASP A 8 25.13 -42.61 -2.42
N ASP A 9 25.46 -43.72 -1.75
CA ASP A 9 26.81 -43.96 -1.23
C ASP A 9 27.72 -44.70 -2.22
N GLN A 10 27.21 -44.93 -3.45
CA GLN A 10 27.87 -45.66 -4.54
C GLN A 10 28.31 -47.08 -4.15
N ASN A 11 27.79 -47.63 -3.06
CA ASN A 11 28.11 -48.97 -2.63
C ASN A 11 27.02 -49.94 -3.12
N PRO A 12 27.32 -50.85 -4.06
CA PRO A 12 26.33 -51.78 -4.61
C PRO A 12 25.81 -52.79 -3.57
N CYS A 13 26.42 -52.86 -2.38
CA CYS A 13 26.01 -53.74 -1.29
C CYS A 13 25.15 -53.07 -0.22
N THR A 14 24.70 -51.85 -0.46
CA THR A 14 23.76 -51.13 0.39
C THR A 14 22.54 -50.67 -0.40
N THR A 15 21.41 -50.56 0.29
CA THR A 15 20.24 -49.84 -0.21
C THR A 15 20.11 -48.52 0.50
N ASP A 16 20.01 -47.46 -0.29
CA ASP A 16 20.09 -46.10 0.21
C ASP A 16 18.69 -45.56 0.41
N SER A 17 18.45 -45.00 1.59
CA SER A 17 17.16 -44.43 1.94
C SER A 17 17.33 -43.20 2.81
N CYS A 18 16.45 -42.21 2.59
CA CYS A 18 16.48 -40.96 3.33
C CYS A 18 15.47 -41.00 4.47
N ALA A 19 15.95 -40.92 5.71
CA ALA A 19 15.12 -40.80 6.90
C ALA A 19 15.03 -39.32 7.33
N SER A 20 13.82 -38.84 7.60
CA SER A 20 13.54 -37.44 7.94
C SER A 20 14.24 -36.95 9.22
N GLU A 21 14.63 -37.86 10.12
CA GLU A 21 15.29 -37.52 11.40
C GLU A 21 16.79 -37.81 11.43
N SER A 22 17.26 -38.78 10.65
CA SER A 22 18.64 -39.29 10.71
C SER A 22 19.48 -38.92 9.48
N GLY A 23 18.85 -38.38 8.44
CA GLY A 23 19.51 -38.17 7.14
C GLY A 23 19.60 -39.46 6.33
N CYS A 24 20.66 -39.61 5.53
CA CYS A 24 20.85 -40.80 4.70
C CYS A 24 21.16 -42.03 5.55
N THR A 25 20.51 -43.14 5.23
CA THR A 25 20.69 -44.44 5.87
C THR A 25 20.96 -45.52 4.81
N TYR A 26 21.90 -46.40 5.10
CA TYR A 26 22.44 -47.39 4.16
C TYR A 26 22.31 -48.79 4.78
N ALA A 27 21.35 -49.58 4.31
CA ALA A 27 21.09 -50.91 4.83
C ALA A 27 21.82 -51.96 4.00
N ALA A 28 22.58 -52.84 4.66
CA ALA A 28 23.30 -53.93 3.99
C ALA A 28 22.35 -54.89 3.28
N ILE A 29 22.66 -55.23 2.03
CA ILE A 29 21.95 -56.24 1.26
C ILE A 29 22.82 -57.45 0.95
N ALA A 30 22.16 -58.58 0.69
CA ALA A 30 22.78 -59.77 0.14
C ALA A 30 22.54 -59.81 -1.37
N GLY A 31 23.53 -60.22 -2.15
CA GLY A 31 23.45 -60.25 -3.61
C GLY A 31 24.81 -60.33 -4.27
N SER A 32 24.83 -60.36 -5.60
CA SER A 32 26.05 -60.17 -6.38
C SER A 32 26.47 -58.72 -6.36
N CYS A 33 27.78 -58.48 -6.35
CA CYS A 33 28.37 -57.15 -6.55
C CYS A 33 29.57 -57.28 -7.49
N ASP A 34 30.26 -56.18 -7.74
CA ASP A 34 31.55 -56.12 -8.43
C ASP A 34 32.50 -55.38 -7.47
N ASP A 35 33.60 -56.00 -7.09
CA ASP A 35 34.59 -55.43 -6.17
C ASP A 35 35.63 -54.54 -6.90
N GLY A 36 35.42 -54.32 -8.20
CA GLY A 36 36.32 -53.60 -9.09
C GLY A 36 37.54 -54.41 -9.52
N ASN A 37 37.65 -55.68 -9.09
CA ASN A 37 38.72 -56.57 -9.51
C ASN A 37 38.24 -57.42 -10.71
N PRO A 38 38.74 -57.17 -11.93
CA PRO A 38 38.35 -57.93 -13.12
C PRO A 38 38.76 -59.41 -13.06
N CYS A 39 39.54 -59.82 -12.06
CA CYS A 39 40.07 -61.16 -11.90
C CYS A 39 39.26 -62.04 -10.94
N THR A 40 38.14 -61.55 -10.41
CA THR A 40 37.25 -62.31 -9.52
C THR A 40 35.90 -62.48 -10.19
N LEU A 41 35.35 -63.70 -10.11
CA LEU A 41 33.99 -64.00 -10.57
C LEU A 41 33.11 -64.35 -9.37
N ALA A 42 31.85 -63.96 -9.48
CA ALA A 42 30.83 -64.18 -8.46
C ALA A 42 31.16 -63.49 -7.12
N ASP A 43 31.58 -62.21 -7.20
CA ASP A 43 31.66 -61.35 -6.01
C ASP A 43 30.28 -61.19 -5.41
N HIS A 44 30.24 -61.08 -4.08
CA HIS A 44 28.98 -61.04 -3.34
C HIS A 44 29.05 -60.11 -2.15
N CYS A 45 27.90 -59.58 -1.79
CA CYS A 45 27.76 -58.71 -0.66
C CYS A 45 27.74 -59.51 0.65
N ASN A 46 28.58 -59.08 1.60
CA ASN A 46 28.59 -59.60 2.95
C ASN A 46 28.71 -58.44 3.95
N ASP A 47 27.72 -58.28 4.83
CA ASP A 47 27.63 -57.19 5.82
C ASP A 47 27.87 -55.79 5.22
N GLY A 48 27.23 -55.51 4.08
CA GLY A 48 27.27 -54.18 3.45
C GLY A 48 28.58 -53.86 2.74
N LYS A 49 29.45 -54.87 2.53
CA LYS A 49 30.67 -54.74 1.74
C LYS A 49 30.68 -55.75 0.60
N CYS A 50 31.17 -55.33 -0.55
CA CYS A 50 31.47 -56.27 -1.63
C CYS A 50 32.73 -57.07 -1.28
N ILE A 51 32.63 -58.39 -1.30
CA ILE A 51 33.77 -59.29 -1.11
C ILE A 51 34.02 -60.12 -2.36
N SER A 52 35.31 -60.26 -2.67
CA SER A 52 35.80 -60.98 -3.85
C SER A 52 35.32 -62.43 -3.87
N GLY A 53 34.82 -62.87 -5.01
CA GLY A 53 34.48 -64.25 -5.31
C GLY A 53 35.70 -65.09 -5.71
N ASN A 54 35.47 -66.09 -6.56
CA ASN A 54 36.53 -66.99 -6.99
C ASN A 54 37.52 -66.27 -7.91
N SER A 55 38.82 -66.32 -7.59
CA SER A 55 39.86 -65.78 -8.47
C SER A 55 40.01 -66.62 -9.74
N VAL A 56 39.84 -65.98 -10.90
CA VAL A 56 39.93 -66.61 -12.22
C VAL A 56 41.19 -66.22 -13.01
N CYS A 57 42.02 -65.31 -12.49
CA CYS A 57 43.30 -64.93 -13.09
C CYS A 57 44.48 -65.24 -12.16
N PRO A 58 44.77 -66.52 -11.87
CA PRO A 58 45.92 -66.91 -11.07
C PRO A 58 47.23 -66.66 -11.84
N CYS A 59 48.25 -66.18 -11.15
CA CYS A 59 49.55 -65.89 -11.75
C CYS A 59 50.71 -66.33 -10.86
N THR A 60 51.86 -66.57 -11.48
CA THR A 60 53.13 -66.86 -10.77
C THR A 60 54.22 -65.85 -11.12
N ASN A 61 53.98 -65.00 -12.13
CA ASN A 61 54.85 -63.93 -12.60
C ASN A 61 54.01 -62.93 -13.43
N ASP A 62 54.57 -61.74 -13.68
CA ASP A 62 53.88 -60.65 -14.38
C ASP A 62 53.58 -60.96 -15.85
N SER A 63 54.34 -61.84 -16.50
CA SER A 63 54.07 -62.21 -17.90
C SER A 63 52.74 -62.94 -18.07
N MET A 64 52.32 -63.72 -17.07
CA MET A 64 50.99 -64.33 -17.06
C MET A 64 49.87 -63.30 -16.98
N CYS A 65 50.13 -62.11 -16.42
CA CYS A 65 49.14 -61.04 -16.31
C CYS A 65 49.05 -60.14 -17.54
N SER A 66 49.99 -60.28 -18.48
CA SER A 66 50.12 -59.39 -19.64
C SER A 66 48.96 -59.53 -20.63
N GLU A 67 48.24 -60.67 -20.63
CA GLU A 67 47.05 -60.89 -21.47
C GLU A 67 45.85 -60.02 -21.04
N TRP A 68 45.84 -59.54 -19.79
CA TRP A 68 44.80 -58.65 -19.27
C TRP A 68 45.20 -57.17 -19.31
N ASN A 69 46.36 -56.85 -19.89
CA ASN A 69 46.75 -55.47 -20.15
C ASN A 69 46.07 -55.00 -21.44
N ASP A 70 45.21 -53.99 -21.34
CA ASP A 70 44.47 -53.38 -22.44
C ASP A 70 45.33 -52.35 -23.22
N ASN A 71 46.62 -52.22 -22.86
CA ASN A 71 47.56 -51.20 -23.34
C ASN A 71 47.14 -49.75 -23.00
N ASN A 72 46.22 -49.58 -22.05
CA ASN A 72 45.87 -48.28 -21.53
C ASN A 72 46.83 -47.90 -20.40
N LEU A 73 47.85 -47.11 -20.70
CA LEU A 73 48.82 -46.67 -19.69
C LEU A 73 48.18 -45.79 -18.59
N CYS A 74 46.98 -45.25 -18.83
CA CYS A 74 46.31 -44.35 -17.89
C CYS A 74 45.61 -45.09 -16.74
N ASN A 75 45.14 -46.32 -16.94
CA ASN A 75 44.49 -47.10 -15.89
C ASN A 75 45.47 -48.05 -15.14
N GLY A 76 46.76 -47.95 -15.46
CA GLY A 76 47.83 -48.69 -14.79
C GLY A 76 48.08 -50.06 -15.41
N VAL A 77 49.25 -50.64 -15.10
CA VAL A 77 49.69 -51.92 -15.63
C VAL A 77 49.24 -53.05 -14.70
N VAL A 78 48.63 -54.09 -15.27
CA VAL A 78 48.28 -55.30 -14.53
C VAL A 78 49.53 -56.13 -14.23
N ARG A 79 49.79 -56.42 -12.94
CA ARG A 79 50.93 -57.20 -12.45
C ARG A 79 50.50 -58.31 -11.52
N CYS A 80 51.38 -59.31 -11.33
CA CYS A 80 51.13 -60.42 -10.43
C CYS A 80 51.46 -60.03 -8.99
N MET A 81 50.42 -59.77 -8.18
CA MET A 81 50.57 -59.31 -6.80
C MET A 81 49.86 -60.27 -5.85
N GLY A 82 50.64 -61.09 -5.14
CA GLY A 82 50.10 -62.09 -4.21
C GLY A 82 49.43 -63.28 -4.91
N GLY A 83 49.91 -63.68 -6.08
CA GLY A 83 49.41 -64.84 -6.83
C GLY A 83 48.16 -64.58 -7.68
N VAL A 84 47.71 -63.33 -7.74
CA VAL A 84 46.56 -62.88 -8.54
C VAL A 84 46.98 -61.64 -9.32
N CYS A 85 46.50 -61.52 -10.56
CA CYS A 85 46.73 -60.33 -11.38
C CYS A 85 45.93 -59.15 -10.82
N LYS A 86 46.61 -58.03 -10.56
CA LYS A 86 46.03 -56.79 -10.01
C LYS A 86 46.62 -55.59 -10.73
N ILE A 87 45.86 -54.50 -10.81
CA ILE A 87 46.38 -53.22 -11.31
C ILE A 87 47.41 -52.69 -10.31
N ASP A 88 48.62 -52.40 -10.79
CA ASP A 88 49.64 -51.70 -10.02
C ASP A 88 49.31 -50.21 -9.96
N LEU A 89 48.69 -49.78 -8.86
CA LEU A 89 48.29 -48.38 -8.65
C LEU A 89 49.45 -47.38 -8.74
N THR A 90 50.70 -47.81 -8.57
CA THR A 90 51.87 -46.92 -8.73
C THR A 90 52.19 -46.59 -10.19
N THR A 91 51.60 -47.34 -11.13
CA THR A 91 51.76 -47.14 -12.57
C THR A 91 50.59 -46.41 -13.21
N VAL A 92 49.56 -46.08 -12.43
CA VAL A 92 48.42 -45.26 -12.87
C VAL A 92 48.90 -43.84 -13.11
N VAL A 93 48.74 -43.33 -14.32
CA VAL A 93 49.08 -41.95 -14.66
C VAL A 93 48.02 -41.02 -14.08
N GLN A 94 48.42 -40.19 -13.12
CA GLN A 94 47.59 -39.13 -12.55
C GLN A 94 47.98 -37.78 -13.15
N CYS A 95 47.07 -37.18 -13.91
CA CYS A 95 47.24 -35.83 -14.44
C CYS A 95 46.76 -34.80 -13.40
N LEU A 96 47.63 -33.87 -13.01
CA LEU A 96 47.33 -32.89 -11.96
C LEU A 96 46.32 -31.84 -12.45
N GLU A 97 45.17 -31.75 -11.79
CA GLU A 97 43.96 -31.02 -12.24
C GLU A 97 44.02 -29.48 -12.12
N SER A 98 45.19 -28.87 -12.10
CA SER A 98 45.32 -27.43 -11.78
C SER A 98 44.84 -26.47 -12.89
N GLU A 99 44.52 -26.98 -14.08
CA GLU A 99 44.14 -26.16 -15.25
C GLU A 99 42.76 -26.54 -15.84
N ASN A 100 41.94 -27.30 -15.11
CA ASN A 100 40.63 -27.70 -15.59
C ASN A 100 39.64 -26.52 -15.59
N ASN A 101 38.86 -26.42 -16.66
CA ASN A 101 37.67 -25.58 -16.74
C ASN A 101 36.50 -26.39 -17.37
N GLU A 102 35.37 -25.75 -17.61
CA GLU A 102 34.18 -26.42 -18.17
C GLU A 102 34.42 -26.96 -19.59
N CYS A 103 35.33 -26.35 -20.35
CA CYS A 103 35.63 -26.66 -21.74
C CYS A 103 36.94 -27.43 -21.97
N SER A 104 37.79 -27.57 -20.95
CA SER A 104 39.02 -28.35 -21.06
C SER A 104 39.43 -28.97 -19.73
N LYS A 105 39.87 -30.23 -19.79
CA LYS A 105 40.40 -30.95 -18.63
C LYS A 105 41.74 -31.59 -18.99
N LEU A 106 42.65 -31.66 -18.03
CA LEU A 106 43.89 -32.39 -18.19
C LEU A 106 43.60 -33.90 -18.14
N GLY A 107 43.76 -34.59 -19.27
CA GLY A 107 43.52 -36.02 -19.42
C GLY A 107 44.77 -36.77 -19.83
N CYS A 108 44.80 -38.07 -19.55
CA CYS A 108 45.89 -38.96 -19.95
C CYS A 108 45.56 -39.62 -21.31
N ASN A 109 46.54 -39.64 -22.22
CA ASN A 109 46.44 -40.38 -23.47
C ASN A 109 46.66 -41.90 -23.21
N PRO A 110 45.67 -42.78 -23.47
CA PRO A 110 45.77 -44.21 -23.19
C PRO A 110 46.98 -44.90 -23.83
N ALA A 111 47.38 -44.47 -25.02
CA ALA A 111 48.45 -45.10 -25.78
C ALA A 111 49.86 -44.65 -25.37
N THR A 112 50.01 -43.44 -24.83
CA THR A 112 51.33 -42.87 -24.50
C THR A 112 51.56 -42.66 -23.00
N GLY A 113 50.49 -42.61 -22.20
CA GLY A 113 50.57 -42.23 -20.79
C GLY A 113 50.91 -40.76 -20.58
N GLU A 114 50.90 -39.93 -21.63
CA GLU A 114 51.20 -38.50 -21.51
C GLU A 114 49.94 -37.72 -21.11
N CYS A 115 50.11 -36.80 -20.16
CA CYS A 115 49.07 -35.85 -19.79
C CYS A 115 49.00 -34.71 -20.81
N GLY A 116 47.81 -34.46 -21.32
CA GLY A 116 47.54 -33.38 -22.27
C GLY A 116 46.15 -32.79 -22.04
N VAL A 117 45.91 -31.63 -22.64
CA VAL A 117 44.60 -30.98 -22.58
C VAL A 117 43.62 -31.77 -23.44
N VAL A 118 42.55 -32.24 -22.83
CA VAL A 118 41.40 -32.84 -23.49
C VAL A 118 40.28 -31.80 -23.49
N ASN A 119 39.98 -31.29 -24.69
CA ASN A 119 38.89 -30.33 -24.87
C ASN A 119 37.54 -31.05 -24.82
N ALA A 120 36.55 -30.38 -24.22
CA ALA A 120 35.16 -30.74 -24.39
C ALA A 120 34.78 -30.68 -25.88
N PRO A 121 33.81 -31.48 -26.34
CA PRO A 121 33.30 -31.39 -27.69
C PRO A 121 32.87 -29.96 -28.05
N GLU A 122 33.14 -29.56 -29.29
CA GLU A 122 32.69 -28.28 -29.83
C GLU A 122 31.17 -28.12 -29.65
N GLY A 123 30.73 -26.98 -29.13
CA GLY A 123 29.31 -26.72 -28.86
C GLY A 123 28.80 -27.25 -27.50
N THR A 124 29.67 -27.87 -26.68
CA THR A 124 29.31 -28.22 -25.30
C THR A 124 28.92 -26.97 -24.53
N ALA A 125 27.80 -27.01 -23.80
CA ALA A 125 27.35 -25.88 -22.99
C ALA A 125 28.34 -25.58 -21.86
N CYS A 126 28.59 -24.30 -21.64
CA CYS A 126 29.42 -23.77 -20.56
C CYS A 126 28.87 -22.42 -20.08
N ASP A 127 29.53 -21.79 -19.11
CA ASP A 127 29.29 -20.41 -18.66
C ASP A 127 30.64 -19.68 -18.59
N ASP A 128 30.81 -18.60 -19.36
CA ASP A 128 32.05 -17.81 -19.38
C ASP A 128 32.06 -16.70 -18.32
N GLY A 129 31.01 -16.61 -17.51
CA GLY A 129 30.82 -15.59 -16.48
C GLY A 129 30.45 -14.21 -17.04
N VAL A 130 30.30 -14.06 -18.37
CA VAL A 130 29.77 -12.86 -18.98
C VAL A 130 28.27 -12.84 -18.75
N LEU A 131 27.82 -11.88 -17.95
CA LEU A 131 26.40 -11.73 -17.69
C LEU A 131 25.64 -11.48 -19.00
N CYS A 132 24.43 -12.03 -19.10
CA CYS A 132 23.48 -11.78 -20.19
C CYS A 132 23.79 -12.43 -21.54
N THR A 133 24.61 -13.46 -21.56
CA THR A 133 24.76 -14.38 -22.69
C THR A 133 23.89 -15.61 -22.44
N ALA A 134 23.27 -16.12 -23.50
CA ALA A 134 22.60 -17.41 -23.44
C ALA A 134 23.29 -18.36 -24.40
N THR A 135 23.28 -19.65 -24.07
CA THR A 135 23.85 -20.71 -24.91
C THR A 135 25.35 -20.52 -25.18
N ASP A 136 26.14 -20.21 -24.13
CA ASP A 136 27.59 -20.19 -24.26
C ASP A 136 28.09 -21.59 -24.60
N THR A 137 29.15 -21.65 -25.40
CA THR A 137 29.62 -22.91 -25.96
C THR A 137 31.12 -23.05 -25.89
N CYS A 138 31.60 -24.27 -25.72
CA CYS A 138 33.00 -24.57 -25.82
C CYS A 138 33.47 -24.51 -27.27
N SER A 139 34.53 -23.74 -27.51
CA SER A 139 35.25 -23.69 -28.78
C SER A 139 36.76 -23.78 -28.52
N GLY A 140 37.41 -24.84 -28.99
CA GLY A 140 38.86 -25.01 -28.86
C GLY A 140 39.38 -25.06 -27.41
N GLY A 141 38.57 -25.53 -26.46
CA GLY A 141 38.94 -25.63 -25.04
C GLY A 141 38.64 -24.39 -24.20
N THR A 142 38.01 -23.37 -24.78
CA THR A 142 37.59 -22.13 -24.11
C THR A 142 36.08 -21.97 -24.19
N CYS A 143 35.45 -21.45 -23.14
CA CYS A 143 34.04 -21.07 -23.20
C CYS A 143 33.89 -19.74 -23.94
N ILE A 144 33.05 -19.69 -24.97
CA ILE A 144 32.76 -18.48 -25.74
C ILE A 144 31.31 -18.05 -25.52
N SER A 145 31.14 -16.74 -25.36
CA SER A 145 29.84 -16.08 -25.19
C SER A 145 28.88 -16.41 -26.32
N GLY A 146 27.67 -16.85 -25.97
CA GLY A 146 26.56 -16.98 -26.89
C GLY A 146 25.89 -15.63 -27.19
N PRO A 147 24.79 -15.63 -27.98
CA PRO A 147 24.04 -14.42 -28.27
C PRO A 147 23.51 -13.75 -26.99
N GLY A 148 23.54 -12.42 -26.98
CA GLY A 148 22.99 -11.61 -25.89
C GLY A 148 21.48 -11.86 -25.72
N SER A 149 21.07 -12.27 -24.53
CA SER A 149 19.69 -12.69 -24.25
C SER A 149 18.91 -11.72 -23.37
N CYS A 150 19.56 -10.70 -22.82
CA CYS A 150 18.94 -9.70 -21.96
C CYS A 150 18.39 -8.50 -22.73
N ALA A 151 17.43 -7.81 -22.11
CA ALA A 151 16.93 -6.53 -22.61
C ALA A 151 17.92 -5.38 -22.34
N CYS A 152 18.76 -5.49 -21.31
CA CYS A 152 19.78 -4.52 -20.94
C CYS A 152 20.98 -5.18 -20.26
N VAL A 153 22.13 -4.52 -20.27
CA VAL A 153 23.31 -4.83 -19.42
C VAL A 153 23.73 -3.65 -18.55
N GLN A 154 23.26 -2.44 -18.88
CA GLN A 154 23.45 -1.20 -18.14
C GLN A 154 22.21 -0.32 -18.26
N ASP A 155 22.03 0.63 -17.34
CA ASP A 155 20.85 1.52 -17.31
C ASP A 155 20.62 2.29 -18.63
N ASN A 156 21.71 2.64 -19.32
CA ASN A 156 21.64 3.36 -20.59
C ASN A 156 20.90 2.58 -21.69
N ASP A 157 20.89 1.24 -21.61
CA ASP A 157 20.20 0.41 -22.60
C ASP A 157 18.67 0.50 -22.43
N CYS A 158 18.20 0.89 -21.25
CA CYS A 158 16.78 1.06 -20.94
C CYS A 158 16.19 2.38 -21.44
N LEU A 159 17.02 3.35 -21.83
CA LEU A 159 16.57 4.67 -22.30
C LEU A 159 15.64 4.60 -23.51
N ALA A 160 15.81 3.60 -24.37
CA ALA A 160 14.97 3.41 -25.55
C ALA A 160 13.62 2.76 -25.23
N LEU A 161 13.48 2.15 -24.04
CA LEU A 161 12.27 1.48 -23.57
C LEU A 161 11.49 2.33 -22.57
N ASP A 162 12.12 3.35 -22.02
CA ASP A 162 11.52 4.32 -21.12
C ASP A 162 10.52 5.21 -21.87
N ASP A 163 9.37 5.48 -21.27
CA ASP A 163 8.33 6.34 -21.83
C ASP A 163 8.60 7.85 -21.58
N GLY A 164 9.67 8.14 -20.83
CA GLY A 164 10.07 9.49 -20.42
C GLY A 164 9.22 10.06 -19.30
N ASP A 165 8.38 9.26 -18.65
CA ASP A 165 7.49 9.71 -17.57
C ASP A 165 8.23 9.81 -16.24
N LEU A 166 8.70 11.01 -15.94
CA LEU A 166 9.39 11.32 -14.68
C LEU A 166 8.49 11.13 -13.44
N CYS A 167 7.17 11.02 -13.61
CA CYS A 167 6.22 10.86 -12.53
C CYS A 167 5.99 9.39 -12.14
N ASN A 168 6.26 8.45 -13.05
CA ASN A 168 6.24 7.01 -12.76
C ASN A 168 7.66 6.42 -12.54
N GLY A 169 8.69 7.21 -12.83
CA GLY A 169 10.08 6.91 -12.55
C GLY A 169 10.79 6.26 -13.74
N LEU A 170 12.05 6.65 -13.95
CA LEU A 170 12.89 6.11 -15.01
C LEU A 170 13.19 4.62 -14.83
N LEU A 171 13.35 3.91 -15.95
CA LEU A 171 13.80 2.53 -16.00
C LEU A 171 15.31 2.42 -15.71
N HIS A 172 15.70 1.38 -14.97
CA HIS A 172 17.09 0.96 -14.77
C HIS A 172 17.28 -0.52 -15.06
N CYS A 173 18.53 -0.95 -15.24
CA CYS A 173 18.83 -2.34 -15.56
C CYS A 173 19.05 -3.17 -14.29
N VAL A 174 18.19 -4.16 -14.04
CA VAL A 174 18.34 -5.11 -12.93
C VAL A 174 18.20 -6.52 -13.47
N GLY A 175 19.24 -7.34 -13.29
CA GLY A 175 19.23 -8.74 -13.68
C GLY A 175 18.94 -8.97 -15.17
N GLY A 176 19.35 -8.05 -16.05
CA GLY A 176 19.13 -8.15 -17.48
C GLY A 176 17.79 -7.64 -17.99
N GLN A 177 16.96 -7.05 -17.12
CA GLN A 177 15.66 -6.49 -17.45
C GLN A 177 15.57 -5.01 -17.07
N CYS A 178 14.89 -4.23 -17.91
CA CYS A 178 14.58 -2.84 -17.61
C CYS A 178 13.36 -2.80 -16.68
N VAL A 179 13.58 -2.32 -15.47
CA VAL A 179 12.55 -2.22 -14.43
C VAL A 179 12.46 -0.78 -13.91
N ALA A 180 11.27 -0.37 -13.46
CA ALA A 180 11.07 0.97 -12.91
C ALA A 180 11.87 1.16 -11.63
N ASN A 181 12.66 2.24 -11.58
CA ASN A 181 13.39 2.63 -10.39
C ASN A 181 12.43 3.34 -9.43
N MET A 182 12.05 2.70 -8.32
CA MET A 182 11.09 3.28 -7.36
C MET A 182 11.61 4.52 -6.59
N ASN A 183 12.88 4.89 -6.74
CA ASN A 183 13.47 6.09 -6.13
C ASN A 183 13.58 7.28 -7.10
N SER A 184 13.33 7.09 -8.39
CA SER A 184 13.33 8.15 -9.40
C SER A 184 11.97 8.84 -9.65
N PRO A 185 10.78 8.35 -9.23
CA PRO A 185 9.54 9.05 -9.51
C PRO A 185 9.53 10.38 -8.77
N VAL A 186 9.16 11.45 -9.47
CA VAL A 186 8.96 12.75 -8.84
C VAL A 186 7.75 12.67 -7.92
N SER A 187 7.99 12.88 -6.62
CA SER A 187 6.93 13.04 -5.64
C SER A 187 6.52 14.49 -5.53
N CYS A 188 5.29 14.81 -5.95
CA CYS A 188 4.73 16.14 -5.81
C CYS A 188 4.03 16.33 -4.46
N PRO A 189 4.03 17.57 -3.91
CA PRO A 189 3.26 17.88 -2.72
C PRO A 189 1.81 17.45 -2.91
N GLN A 190 1.24 16.82 -1.88
CA GLN A 190 -0.17 16.48 -1.90
C GLN A 190 -0.99 17.75 -2.10
N ALA A 191 -1.99 17.68 -2.97
CA ALA A 191 -2.95 18.76 -3.15
C ALA A 191 -3.57 19.08 -1.79
N THR A 192 -3.38 20.30 -1.30
CA THR A 192 -4.02 20.76 -0.07
C THR A 192 -5.45 21.21 -0.33
N ASP A 193 -5.83 21.40 -1.61
CA ASP A 193 -7.13 21.88 -2.03
C ASP A 193 -7.63 21.05 -3.24
N PRO A 194 -8.88 20.54 -3.23
CA PRO A 194 -9.47 19.79 -4.34
C PRO A 194 -9.50 20.54 -5.68
N CYS A 195 -9.50 21.88 -5.64
CA CYS A 195 -9.52 22.75 -6.81
C CYS A 195 -8.13 23.03 -7.38
N SER A 196 -7.08 22.61 -6.69
CA SER A 196 -5.70 22.64 -7.16
C SER A 196 -5.09 21.24 -7.02
N PRO A 197 -5.61 20.23 -7.73
CA PRO A 197 -5.05 18.89 -7.68
C PRO A 197 -3.59 18.97 -8.15
N GLY A 198 -2.67 18.67 -7.23
CA GLY A 198 -1.26 18.58 -7.53
C GLY A 198 -1.05 17.55 -8.62
N GLY A 199 -0.46 17.97 -9.74
CA GLY A 199 -0.08 17.11 -10.83
C GLY A 199 1.42 17.12 -11.02
N CYS A 200 1.99 15.96 -11.29
CA CYS A 200 3.32 15.87 -11.86
C CYS A 200 3.17 15.87 -13.39
N ASN A 201 3.90 16.74 -14.08
CA ASN A 201 3.97 16.71 -15.53
C ASN A 201 4.90 15.55 -15.97
N PRO A 202 4.42 14.55 -16.72
CA PRO A 202 5.22 13.37 -17.11
C PRO A 202 6.54 13.72 -17.80
N ALA A 203 6.52 14.70 -18.72
CA ALA A 203 7.68 15.04 -19.53
C ALA A 203 8.71 15.92 -18.82
N THR A 204 8.30 16.73 -17.85
CA THR A 204 9.19 17.70 -17.20
C THR A 204 9.46 17.41 -15.72
N GLY A 205 8.68 16.51 -15.10
CA GLY A 205 8.73 16.27 -13.65
C GLY A 205 8.38 17.51 -12.84
N GLN A 206 7.82 18.56 -13.45
CA GLN A 206 7.43 19.76 -12.73
C GLN A 206 6.12 19.50 -12.00
N CYS A 207 6.15 19.74 -10.70
CA CYS A 207 4.94 19.79 -9.88
C CYS A 207 4.21 21.09 -10.17
N GLY A 208 3.03 20.98 -10.77
CA GLY A 208 2.16 22.10 -11.07
C GLY A 208 0.72 21.76 -10.71
N SER A 209 0.02 22.70 -10.10
CA SER A 209 -1.42 22.65 -9.97
C SER A 209 -2.02 23.46 -11.11
N THR A 210 -2.58 22.80 -12.12
CA THR A 210 -3.57 23.49 -12.96
C THR A 210 -4.83 23.59 -12.13
N ALA A 211 -5.14 24.80 -11.66
CA ALA A 211 -6.39 25.06 -10.97
C ALA A 211 -7.55 24.59 -11.85
N LEU A 212 -8.51 23.88 -11.24
CA LEU A 212 -9.77 23.55 -11.89
C LEU A 212 -10.51 24.85 -12.26
N ALA A 213 -11.34 24.77 -13.29
CA ALA A 213 -12.10 25.93 -13.74
C ALA A 213 -13.03 26.43 -12.63
N ASP A 214 -13.18 27.75 -12.54
CA ASP A 214 -14.12 28.35 -11.58
C ASP A 214 -15.54 27.78 -11.78
N GLY A 215 -16.22 27.47 -10.68
CA GLY A 215 -17.54 26.84 -10.66
C GLY A 215 -17.53 25.31 -10.76
N THR A 216 -16.36 24.67 -10.89
CA THR A 216 -16.26 23.20 -10.75
C THR A 216 -16.66 22.80 -9.34
N SER A 217 -17.56 21.82 -9.20
CA SER A 217 -17.99 21.32 -7.89
C SER A 217 -16.82 20.70 -7.14
N CYS A 218 -16.70 21.03 -5.86
CA CYS A 218 -15.70 20.51 -4.94
C CYS A 218 -16.33 20.37 -3.53
N ASP A 219 -15.53 20.01 -2.54
CA ASP A 219 -15.92 19.96 -1.11
C ASP A 219 -14.81 20.68 -0.34
N ASP A 220 -15.12 21.77 0.35
CA ASP A 220 -14.14 22.58 1.07
C ASP A 220 -13.81 21.99 2.47
N GLY A 221 -14.44 20.86 2.80
CA GLY A 221 -14.29 20.14 4.06
C GLY A 221 -15.02 20.78 5.23
N ASN A 222 -15.71 21.91 5.03
CA ASN A 222 -16.50 22.58 6.05
C ASN A 222 -17.95 22.14 5.94
N SER A 223 -18.45 21.37 6.92
CA SER A 223 -19.86 20.95 6.88
C SER A 223 -20.86 22.10 7.04
N CYS A 224 -20.42 23.29 7.46
CA CYS A 224 -21.24 24.49 7.59
C CYS A 224 -21.31 25.35 6.32
N THR A 225 -20.81 24.87 5.19
CA THR A 225 -20.96 25.48 3.88
C THR A 225 -21.82 24.60 2.96
N GLN A 226 -22.37 25.22 1.92
CA GLN A 226 -23.17 24.58 0.89
C GLN A 226 -22.83 25.16 -0.49
N GLY A 227 -23.00 24.34 -1.53
CA GLY A 227 -22.78 24.76 -2.91
C GLY A 227 -21.30 24.98 -3.24
N ASP A 228 -20.42 24.23 -2.58
CA ASP A 228 -18.98 24.31 -2.71
C ASP A 228 -18.52 24.22 -4.17
N SER A 229 -17.72 25.21 -4.57
CA SER A 229 -17.22 25.30 -5.92
C SER A 229 -15.84 25.96 -5.97
N CYS A 230 -15.08 25.60 -6.99
CA CYS A 230 -13.75 26.16 -7.19
C CYS A 230 -13.83 27.64 -7.52
N GLN A 231 -13.01 28.44 -6.86
CA GLN A 231 -12.83 29.85 -7.15
C GLN A 231 -11.36 30.24 -6.98
N ASN A 232 -10.71 30.63 -8.08
CA ASN A 232 -9.28 30.94 -8.13
C ASN A 232 -8.38 29.81 -7.59
N GLY A 233 -8.75 28.55 -7.85
CA GLY A 233 -7.98 27.38 -7.43
C GLY A 233 -8.18 26.94 -5.98
N PHE A 234 -9.09 27.57 -5.24
CA PHE A 234 -9.51 27.17 -3.90
C PHE A 234 -10.95 26.65 -3.92
N CYS A 235 -11.24 25.62 -3.14
CA CYS A 235 -12.61 25.19 -2.92
C CYS A 235 -13.26 26.08 -1.86
N THR A 236 -14.37 26.74 -2.21
CA THR A 236 -15.12 27.59 -1.29
C THR A 236 -16.61 27.33 -1.40
N GLY A 237 -17.31 27.30 -0.26
CA GLY A 237 -18.76 27.24 -0.19
C GLY A 237 -19.43 28.47 0.41
N THR A 238 -20.76 28.52 0.30
CA THR A 238 -21.58 29.54 0.96
C THR A 238 -22.04 29.03 2.31
N GLY A 239 -21.90 29.82 3.38
CA GLY A 239 -22.33 29.41 4.72
C GLY A 239 -23.81 29.02 4.78
N ILE A 240 -24.12 27.94 5.49
CA ILE A 240 -25.51 27.54 5.80
C ILE A 240 -26.17 28.66 6.61
N ILE A 241 -27.37 29.06 6.21
CA ILE A 241 -28.17 30.04 6.94
C ILE A 241 -28.95 29.30 8.03
N CYS A 242 -28.60 29.59 9.29
CA CYS A 242 -29.21 28.97 10.47
C CYS A 242 -30.23 29.87 11.18
N ASP A 243 -30.79 30.88 10.53
CA ASP A 243 -31.77 31.78 11.16
C ASP A 243 -33.11 31.07 11.44
N ASP A 244 -33.53 30.99 12.71
CA ASP A 244 -34.85 30.45 13.12
C ASP A 244 -35.92 31.53 13.36
N GLY A 245 -35.57 32.80 13.17
CA GLY A 245 -36.44 33.94 13.40
C GLY A 245 -36.69 34.26 14.88
N ASN A 246 -35.98 33.62 15.81
CA ASN A 246 -36.08 33.89 17.23
C ASN A 246 -34.90 34.75 17.71
N LEU A 247 -35.17 36.03 17.98
CA LEU A 247 -34.16 36.98 18.48
C LEU A 247 -33.53 36.54 19.83
N CYS A 248 -34.21 35.66 20.58
CA CYS A 248 -33.75 35.13 21.86
C CYS A 248 -32.82 33.92 21.75
N THR A 249 -32.41 33.57 20.54
CA THR A 249 -31.38 32.56 20.27
C THR A 249 -30.26 33.15 19.43
N ASP A 250 -29.05 32.70 19.69
CA ASP A 250 -27.92 32.88 18.79
C ASP A 250 -27.90 31.68 17.84
N ASP A 251 -27.82 31.97 16.54
CA ASP A 251 -27.94 30.98 15.47
C ASP A 251 -26.55 30.56 14.98
N LEU A 252 -26.14 29.34 15.32
CA LEU A 252 -24.81 28.82 14.99
C LEU A 252 -24.92 27.50 14.25
N CYS A 253 -24.04 27.29 13.27
CA CYS A 253 -23.76 25.97 12.77
C CYS A 253 -22.74 25.26 13.68
N ASP A 254 -23.00 24.01 14.05
CA ASP A 254 -22.21 23.25 15.03
C ASP A 254 -20.89 22.67 14.52
N GLY A 255 -20.46 23.04 13.31
CA GLY A 255 -19.29 22.47 12.64
C GLY A 255 -19.54 21.13 11.96
N ALA A 256 -20.67 20.46 12.23
CA ALA A 256 -21.12 19.23 11.57
C ALA A 256 -22.25 19.48 10.55
N GLY A 257 -22.50 20.75 10.22
CA GLY A 257 -23.53 21.16 9.27
C GLY A 257 -24.94 21.21 9.85
N LYS A 258 -25.08 21.13 11.19
CA LYS A 258 -26.38 21.24 11.85
C LYS A 258 -26.52 22.61 12.50
N CYS A 259 -27.67 23.24 12.27
CA CYS A 259 -28.04 24.47 12.96
C CYS A 259 -28.37 24.20 14.43
N THR A 260 -27.82 25.05 15.29
CA THR A 260 -27.99 25.06 16.73
C THR A 260 -28.39 26.47 17.16
N PHE A 261 -29.36 26.54 18.07
CA PHE A 261 -29.99 27.77 18.51
C PHE A 261 -29.75 27.88 20.00
N VAL A 262 -28.81 28.73 20.40
CA VAL A 262 -28.38 28.84 21.81
C VAL A 262 -29.13 30.00 22.46
N PRO A 263 -29.91 29.77 23.53
CA PRO A 263 -30.57 30.84 24.27
C PRO A 263 -29.61 31.97 24.65
N ASN A 264 -29.95 33.19 24.28
CA ASN A 264 -29.19 34.38 24.66
C ASN A 264 -29.93 35.20 25.73
N ALA A 265 -29.33 36.32 26.13
CA ALA A 265 -29.88 37.25 27.12
C ALA A 265 -30.10 38.65 26.53
N ALA A 266 -30.35 38.73 25.22
CA ALA A 266 -30.63 39.98 24.55
C ALA A 266 -31.92 40.63 25.06
N ALA A 267 -32.06 41.94 24.83
CA ALA A 267 -33.33 42.62 25.05
C ALA A 267 -34.35 42.18 24.00
N CYS A 268 -35.60 42.04 24.42
CA CYS A 268 -36.70 41.56 23.60
C CYS A 268 -38.00 42.31 23.93
N ASP A 269 -39.12 41.94 23.31
CA ASP A 269 -40.46 42.43 23.64
C ASP A 269 -41.38 41.22 23.71
N ASP A 270 -41.99 40.94 24.88
CA ASP A 270 -42.87 39.78 25.07
C ASP A 270 -44.34 40.09 24.69
N GLY A 271 -44.61 41.31 24.20
CA GLY A 271 -45.92 41.82 23.85
C GLY A 271 -46.80 42.13 25.06
N ASN A 272 -46.29 41.96 26.28
CA ASN A 272 -47.01 42.27 27.51
C ASN A 272 -46.68 43.69 27.96
N GLN A 273 -47.66 44.58 27.80
CA GLN A 273 -47.52 45.99 28.20
C GLN A 273 -47.31 46.18 29.71
N CYS A 274 -47.56 45.14 30.52
CA CYS A 274 -47.38 45.16 31.97
C CYS A 274 -45.94 44.93 32.43
N THR A 275 -45.05 44.45 31.56
CA THR A 275 -43.65 44.19 31.88
C THR A 275 -42.79 45.35 31.40
N GLN A 276 -41.86 45.80 32.24
CA GLN A 276 -41.01 46.97 31.93
C GLN A 276 -39.64 46.57 31.39
N ILE A 277 -39.23 45.32 31.62
CA ILE A 277 -37.93 44.81 31.24
C ILE A 277 -38.14 43.41 30.68
N ASP A 278 -37.96 43.32 29.38
CA ASP A 278 -38.11 42.10 28.60
C ASP A 278 -36.74 41.63 28.16
N LEU A 279 -36.33 40.49 28.70
CA LEU A 279 -35.05 39.87 28.41
C LEU A 279 -35.25 38.44 27.96
N CYS A 280 -34.41 38.02 27.03
CA CYS A 280 -34.35 36.65 26.62
C CYS A 280 -33.89 35.76 27.78
N SER A 281 -34.64 34.70 28.02
CA SER A 281 -34.35 33.71 29.05
C SER A 281 -34.86 32.35 28.59
N ASN A 282 -33.94 31.39 28.50
CA ASN A 282 -34.20 30.03 28.01
C ASN A 282 -34.87 30.00 26.61
N GLY A 283 -34.50 30.92 25.72
CA GLY A 283 -34.98 30.97 24.33
C GLY A 283 -36.38 31.58 24.18
N LEU A 284 -36.94 32.12 25.25
CA LEU A 284 -38.20 32.85 25.26
C LEU A 284 -37.95 34.28 25.69
N CYS A 285 -38.69 35.21 25.09
CA CYS A 285 -38.76 36.55 25.63
C CYS A 285 -39.59 36.51 26.92
N GLN A 286 -38.99 36.91 28.04
CA GLN A 286 -39.65 36.94 29.33
C GLN A 286 -39.64 38.35 29.88
N GLY A 287 -40.83 38.93 30.01
CA GLY A 287 -41.01 40.15 30.75
C GLY A 287 -40.90 39.95 32.25
N THR A 288 -40.21 40.89 32.89
CA THR A 288 -40.05 40.97 34.34
C THR A 288 -40.55 42.31 34.83
N ASN A 289 -40.69 42.43 36.16
CA ASN A 289 -41.22 43.63 36.80
C ASN A 289 -42.68 43.89 36.37
N ASP A 290 -43.53 42.87 36.55
CA ASP A 290 -44.98 42.94 36.28
C ASP A 290 -45.60 44.03 37.14
N THR A 291 -45.87 45.17 36.52
CA THR A 291 -46.47 46.31 37.21
C THR A 291 -47.98 46.26 37.25
N CYS A 292 -48.62 45.25 36.65
CA CYS A 292 -50.08 45.10 36.62
C CYS A 292 -50.70 44.46 37.86
N SER A 293 -49.90 44.06 38.85
CA SER A 293 -50.40 43.65 40.17
C SER A 293 -50.79 44.85 41.03
N CYS A 294 -51.94 44.77 41.70
CA CYS A 294 -52.42 45.82 42.58
C CYS A 294 -52.94 45.26 43.91
N ASN A 295 -52.73 46.00 44.99
CA ASN A 295 -53.41 45.79 46.27
C ASN A 295 -54.48 46.86 46.52
N SER A 296 -54.44 47.94 45.74
CA SER A 296 -55.32 49.09 45.83
C SER A 296 -55.39 49.82 44.47
N GLN A 297 -56.40 50.68 44.29
CA GLN A 297 -56.57 51.44 43.06
C GLN A 297 -55.36 52.34 42.74
N THR A 298 -54.67 52.86 43.75
CA THR A 298 -53.48 53.70 43.58
C THR A 298 -52.32 53.00 42.87
N ASP A 299 -52.26 51.66 42.92
CA ASP A 299 -51.24 50.88 42.21
C ASP A 299 -51.50 50.89 40.68
N CYS A 300 -52.76 50.99 40.25
CA CYS A 300 -53.14 51.07 38.84
C CYS A 300 -53.08 52.49 38.27
N ASP A 301 -53.10 53.51 39.13
CA ASP A 301 -53.08 54.93 38.72
C ASP A 301 -51.66 55.42 38.34
N ILE A 302 -50.61 54.71 38.77
CA ILE A 302 -49.20 55.05 38.55
C ILE A 302 -48.55 54.30 37.37
N MET A 303 -49.25 53.34 36.77
CA MET A 303 -48.76 52.70 35.55
C MET A 303 -48.72 53.69 34.39
N PRO A 304 -47.85 53.48 33.39
CA PRO A 304 -47.86 54.30 32.17
C PRO A 304 -49.26 54.21 31.57
N ASN A 305 -50.03 55.27 31.76
CA ASN A 305 -51.43 55.34 31.38
C ASN A 305 -51.47 55.40 29.85
N ASP A 306 -51.52 54.23 29.20
CA ASP A 306 -51.86 54.17 27.79
C ASP A 306 -53.31 54.64 27.68
N ALA A 307 -53.45 55.94 27.37
CA ALA A 307 -54.73 56.61 27.26
C ALA A 307 -55.67 55.96 26.23
N CYS A 308 -55.17 55.05 25.38
CA CYS A 308 -55.98 54.25 24.47
C CYS A 308 -56.69 53.06 25.14
N LEU A 309 -56.07 52.43 26.14
CA LEU A 309 -56.64 51.29 26.87
C LEU A 309 -57.69 51.70 27.90
N GLY A 310 -57.79 52.99 28.21
CA GLY A 310 -58.68 53.52 29.24
C GLY A 310 -58.06 53.43 30.64
N SER A 311 -58.81 53.90 31.62
CA SER A 311 -58.41 53.83 33.03
C SER A 311 -58.34 52.38 33.51
N LEU A 312 -57.26 52.02 34.20
CA LEU A 312 -57.09 50.72 34.83
C LEU A 312 -57.79 50.70 36.20
N ASN A 313 -58.55 49.65 36.50
CA ASN A 313 -59.17 49.41 37.80
C ASN A 313 -58.52 48.21 38.50
N CYS A 314 -58.28 48.29 39.81
CA CYS A 314 -57.80 47.15 40.57
C CYS A 314 -58.93 46.16 40.85
N ILE A 315 -58.97 45.04 40.12
CA ILE A 315 -60.00 44.01 40.26
C ILE A 315 -59.32 42.67 40.57
N ASN A 316 -59.66 42.06 41.70
CA ASN A 316 -59.07 40.79 42.15
C ASN A 316 -57.53 40.80 42.16
N ASN A 317 -56.95 41.91 42.64
CA ASN A 317 -55.51 42.17 42.71
C ASN A 317 -54.78 42.32 41.37
N ILE A 318 -55.50 42.52 40.26
CA ILE A 318 -54.95 42.77 38.93
C ILE A 318 -55.54 44.06 38.37
N CYS A 319 -54.68 44.94 37.86
CA CYS A 319 -55.10 46.13 37.13
C CYS A 319 -55.74 45.72 35.80
N THR A 320 -57.04 45.92 35.69
CA THR A 320 -57.85 45.55 34.53
C THR A 320 -58.36 46.81 33.86
N ALA A 321 -58.20 46.92 32.53
CA ALA A 321 -58.73 48.05 31.77
C ALA A 321 -60.25 48.16 31.91
N ASP A 322 -60.73 49.38 32.16
CA ASP A 322 -62.15 49.70 32.12
C ASP A 322 -62.58 49.93 30.66
N PRO A 323 -63.37 49.01 30.06
CA PRO A 323 -63.76 49.15 28.66
C PRO A 323 -64.66 50.37 28.42
N THR A 324 -65.20 51.01 29.47
CA THR A 324 -66.02 52.22 29.31
C THR A 324 -65.20 53.49 29.12
N THR A 325 -63.92 53.47 29.49
CA THR A 325 -63.01 54.61 29.34
C THR A 325 -61.97 54.40 28.25
N ALA A 326 -61.93 53.21 27.65
CA ALA A 326 -61.10 52.92 26.48
C ALA A 326 -61.52 53.74 25.25
N ILE A 327 -60.54 54.18 24.48
CA ILE A 327 -60.79 54.95 23.24
C ILE A 327 -60.89 53.97 22.08
N PHE A 328 -62.12 53.71 21.63
CA PHE A 328 -62.38 52.92 20.43
C PHE A 328 -62.45 53.83 19.20
N CYS A 329 -61.49 53.65 18.29
CA CYS A 329 -61.49 54.35 17.00
C CYS A 329 -62.31 53.52 15.98
N ASP A 330 -63.42 54.07 15.52
CA ASP A 330 -64.41 53.39 14.65
C ASP A 330 -63.93 53.32 13.18
N PRO A 331 -63.76 52.11 12.59
CA PRO A 331 -63.39 51.95 11.19
C PRO A 331 -64.54 52.16 10.19
N SER A 332 -65.77 52.43 10.62
CA SER A 332 -66.98 52.38 9.78
C SER A 332 -67.28 53.62 8.92
N GLY A 333 -66.42 54.64 8.93
CA GLY A 333 -66.35 55.62 7.84
C GLY A 333 -67.53 56.59 7.70
N ASN A 334 -68.21 56.98 8.79
CA ASN A 334 -69.17 58.09 8.73
C ASN A 334 -68.49 59.45 9.00
N SER A 335 -68.26 60.16 7.89
CA SER A 335 -67.88 61.56 7.62
C SER A 335 -67.06 62.45 8.57
N ASP A 336 -66.61 62.06 9.77
CA ASP A 336 -65.76 62.96 10.60
C ASP A 336 -64.55 62.32 11.32
N CYS A 337 -64.20 61.04 11.10
CA CYS A 337 -62.89 60.48 11.50
C CYS A 337 -62.55 59.20 10.69
N MET A 338 -61.47 59.20 9.91
CA MET A 338 -60.92 58.00 9.24
C MET A 338 -59.74 57.40 10.03
N ALA A 339 -59.77 57.50 11.36
CA ALA A 339 -58.72 57.00 12.23
C ALA A 339 -59.03 55.57 12.67
N ASN A 340 -58.16 54.63 12.34
CA ASN A 340 -58.32 53.20 12.62
C ASN A 340 -57.46 52.70 13.79
N GLN A 341 -56.64 53.57 14.39
CA GLN A 341 -55.75 53.24 15.49
C GLN A 341 -55.72 54.38 16.51
N CYS A 342 -55.77 54.02 17.79
CA CYS A 342 -55.50 54.96 18.88
C CYS A 342 -53.99 54.95 19.16
N VAL A 343 -53.36 56.12 19.18
CA VAL A 343 -51.95 56.29 19.52
C VAL A 343 -51.83 57.50 20.45
N GLY A 344 -51.25 57.30 21.64
CA GLY A 344 -51.06 58.38 22.62
C GLY A 344 -52.36 59.02 23.11
N GLY A 345 -53.45 58.26 23.18
CA GLY A 345 -54.77 58.76 23.59
C GLY A 345 -55.56 59.50 22.52
N GLN A 346 -55.13 59.43 21.25
CA GLN A 346 -55.83 60.07 20.14
C GLN A 346 -56.02 59.09 18.99
N CYS A 347 -57.20 59.11 18.36
CA CYS A 347 -57.43 58.37 17.13
C CYS A 347 -56.65 59.04 15.99
N MET A 348 -55.65 58.31 15.46
CA MET A 348 -54.79 58.76 14.36
C MET A 348 -54.98 57.90 13.10
N MET A 349 -54.65 58.48 11.94
CA MET A 349 -54.57 57.76 10.67
C MET A 349 -53.15 57.24 10.48
N GLN A 350 -52.97 55.94 10.18
CA GLN A 350 -51.68 55.49 9.65
C GLN A 350 -51.52 55.94 8.18
N PRO A 351 -50.34 56.44 7.77
CA PRO A 351 -50.03 56.54 6.36
C PRO A 351 -49.98 55.12 5.76
N ILE A 352 -50.75 54.90 4.71
CA ILE A 352 -50.71 53.68 3.90
C ILE A 352 -49.30 53.55 3.30
N ASN A 353 -48.46 52.70 3.89
CA ASN A 353 -47.22 52.27 3.26
C ASN A 353 -47.59 51.26 2.17
N ASN A 354 -47.68 51.73 0.92
CA ASN A 354 -47.59 50.86 -0.25
C ASN A 354 -46.11 50.43 -0.38
N GLY A 355 -45.79 49.26 0.15
CA GLY A 355 -44.55 48.52 -0.09
C GLY A 355 -44.90 47.13 -0.60
#